data_AF-A0A252CZ97-F1
#
_entry.id   AF-A0A252CZ97-F1
#
_cell.length_a   1.000
_cell.length_b   1.000
_cell.length_c   1.000
_cell.angle_alpha   90.00
_cell.angle_beta   90.00
_cell.angle_gamma   90.00
#
_symmetry.space_group_name_H-M   'P 1'
#
loop_
_entity.id
_entity.type
_entity.pdbx_description
1 polymer ?
#
loop_
_entity_poly.entity_id
_entity_poly.type
_entity_poly.pdbx_seq_one_letter_code
_entity_poly.pdbx_strand_id
1 'polypeptide(L)'
;MFKPKSLNRGSNSSVALEPEVAIAVIGLFSAASDDEGVSRTEEFALSEMLAGISQFEDFSEKDFEELTEKVYTLLEEEEPEDVIEQAIASLPDEESREAAYITALLVVGIDGEVPDSEQDYISELQDALNITNRRAQQIIDHIFGEDDEEEYEEE
;
A
#
# COMPACT_ATOMS: atom_id res chain seq x y z
N MET A 1 4.74 -9.23 49.26
CA MET A 1 5.46 -8.19 48.51
C MET A 1 5.64 -8.68 47.10
N PHE A 2 4.82 -8.19 46.17
CA PHE A 2 4.96 -8.48 44.75
C PHE A 2 6.12 -7.65 44.20
N LYS A 3 7.13 -8.31 43.63
CA LYS A 3 8.16 -7.61 42.85
C LYS A 3 7.52 -7.21 41.52
N PRO A 4 7.62 -5.95 41.08
CA PRO A 4 7.27 -5.63 39.71
C PRO A 4 8.23 -6.39 38.79
N LYS A 5 7.69 -7.28 37.98
CA LYS A 5 8.38 -7.89 36.85
C LYS A 5 8.67 -6.72 35.92
N SER A 6 9.94 -6.32 35.84
CA SER A 6 10.41 -5.36 34.84
C SER A 6 10.02 -5.91 33.48
N LEU A 7 9.02 -5.30 32.85
CA LEU A 7 8.79 -5.43 31.41
C LEU A 7 10.07 -4.94 30.76
N ASN A 8 10.84 -5.89 30.27
CA ASN A 8 12.00 -5.64 29.45
C ASN A 8 11.48 -5.07 28.13
N ARG A 9 11.24 -3.75 28.11
CA ARG A 9 11.04 -2.96 26.89
C ARG A 9 12.40 -2.86 26.20
N GLY A 10 12.71 -3.90 25.46
CA GLY A 10 13.89 -4.10 24.64
C GLY A 10 13.61 -5.42 23.91
N SER A 11 13.13 -5.38 22.69
CA SER A 11 13.81 -4.74 21.56
C SER A 11 12.86 -3.90 20.69
N ASN A 12 13.21 -2.63 20.44
CA ASN A 12 12.89 -1.97 19.17
C ASN A 12 13.77 -2.62 18.09
N SER A 13 13.50 -3.86 17.75
CA SER A 13 13.89 -4.34 16.42
C SER A 13 12.67 -4.13 15.54
N SER A 14 12.40 -2.86 15.20
CA SER A 14 11.68 -2.56 13.97
C SER A 14 12.57 -3.08 12.86
N VAL A 15 12.39 -4.35 12.49
CA VAL A 15 13.10 -4.88 11.34
C VAL A 15 12.53 -4.11 10.16
N ALA A 16 13.35 -3.26 9.55
CA ALA A 16 12.92 -2.55 8.35
C ALA A 16 12.47 -3.61 7.34
N LEU A 17 11.22 -3.50 6.89
CA LEU A 17 10.70 -4.36 5.85
C LEU A 17 11.45 -4.07 4.55
N GLU A 18 11.56 -5.09 3.71
CA GLU A 18 11.98 -4.85 2.32
C GLU A 18 10.94 -3.91 1.67
N PRO A 19 11.34 -2.92 0.85
CA PRO A 19 10.41 -1.95 0.27
C PRO A 19 9.22 -2.60 -0.44
N GLU A 20 9.46 -3.71 -1.14
CA GLU A 20 8.45 -4.49 -1.84
C GLU A 20 7.43 -5.09 -0.87
N VAL A 21 7.90 -5.57 0.29
CA VAL A 21 7.04 -6.09 1.38
C VAL A 21 6.24 -4.95 2.00
N ALA A 22 6.85 -3.79 2.24
CA ALA A 22 6.15 -2.62 2.77
C ALA A 22 5.06 -2.11 1.82
N ILE A 23 5.34 -2.03 0.52
CA ILE A 23 4.36 -1.64 -0.51
C ILE A 23 3.21 -2.65 -0.56
N ALA A 24 3.51 -3.95 -0.53
CA ALA A 24 2.49 -5.00 -0.55
C ALA A 24 1.60 -4.99 0.70
N VAL A 25 2.19 -4.76 1.88
CA VAL A 25 1.45 -4.55 3.14
C VAL A 25 0.48 -3.38 2.98
N ILE A 26 0.94 -2.23 2.51
CA ILE A 26 0.09 -1.04 2.32
C ILE A 26 -1.06 -1.35 1.34
N GLY A 27 -0.78 -2.01 0.22
CA GLY A 27 -1.80 -2.44 -0.72
C GLY A 27 -2.84 -3.37 -0.10
N LEU A 28 -2.43 -4.35 0.70
CA LEU A 28 -3.35 -5.27 1.36
C LEU A 28 -4.24 -4.56 2.40
N PHE A 29 -3.67 -3.65 3.19
CA PHE A 29 -4.43 -2.83 4.12
C PHE A 29 -5.40 -1.88 3.42
N SER A 30 -5.03 -1.40 2.22
CA SER A 30 -5.93 -0.60 1.37
C SER A 30 -7.13 -1.42 0.91
N ALA A 31 -6.92 -2.69 0.51
CA ALA A 31 -8.00 -3.60 0.13
C ALA A 31 -8.91 -3.97 1.32
N ALA A 32 -8.37 -3.94 2.54
CA ALA A 32 -9.14 -4.18 3.76
C ALA A 32 -9.69 -2.90 4.41
N SER A 33 -9.57 -1.75 3.73
CA SER A 33 -10.09 -0.47 4.24
C SER A 33 -11.59 -0.33 4.03
N ASP A 34 -12.17 -1.11 3.11
CA ASP A 34 -13.59 -1.38 3.08
C ASP A 34 -13.98 -2.35 4.22
N ASP A 35 -15.19 -2.22 4.77
CA ASP A 35 -15.69 -3.14 5.81
C ASP A 35 -15.96 -4.57 5.26
N GLU A 36 -15.64 -4.85 3.99
CA GLU A 36 -15.94 -6.10 3.29
C GLU A 36 -14.75 -7.07 3.26
N GLY A 37 -13.53 -6.56 3.39
CA GLY A 37 -12.28 -7.32 3.44
C GLY A 37 -11.87 -7.90 2.09
N VAL A 38 -10.60 -8.32 1.98
CA VAL A 38 -10.00 -8.68 0.69
C VAL A 38 -10.64 -9.92 0.05
N SER A 39 -11.29 -9.73 -1.09
CA SER A 39 -11.81 -10.81 -1.93
C SER A 39 -10.69 -11.47 -2.75
N ARG A 40 -10.89 -12.74 -3.16
CA ARG A 40 -9.94 -13.43 -4.06
C ARG A 40 -9.78 -12.75 -5.42
N THR A 41 -10.78 -11.96 -5.83
CA THR A 41 -10.73 -11.21 -7.09
C THR A 41 -9.84 -9.99 -6.92
N GLU A 42 -9.92 -9.29 -5.80
CA GLU A 42 -8.96 -8.22 -5.44
C GLU A 42 -7.55 -8.78 -5.29
N GLU A 43 -7.35 -9.93 -4.63
CA GLU A 43 -6.02 -10.54 -4.46
C GLU A 43 -5.33 -10.85 -5.81
N PHE A 44 -6.08 -11.35 -6.79
CA PHE A 44 -5.53 -11.61 -8.12
C PHE A 44 -5.27 -10.31 -8.88
N ALA A 45 -6.21 -9.36 -8.82
CA ALA A 45 -6.03 -8.06 -9.47
C ALA A 45 -4.85 -7.27 -8.88
N LEU A 46 -4.66 -7.34 -7.56
CA LEU A 46 -3.50 -6.81 -6.84
C LEU A 46 -2.19 -7.30 -7.46
N SER A 47 -2.05 -8.60 -7.73
CA SER A 47 -0.82 -9.14 -8.32
C SER A 47 -0.54 -8.61 -9.73
N GLU A 48 -1.56 -8.50 -10.58
CA GLU A 48 -1.45 -7.95 -11.93
C GLU A 48 -1.16 -6.43 -11.91
N MET A 49 -1.74 -5.71 -10.95
CA MET A 49 -1.51 -4.27 -10.77
C MET A 49 -0.11 -3.97 -10.24
N LEU A 50 0.36 -4.75 -9.26
CA LEU A 50 1.71 -4.65 -8.73
C LEU A 50 2.74 -4.87 -9.84
N ALA A 51 2.53 -5.82 -10.74
CA ALA A 51 3.44 -6.05 -11.88
C ALA A 51 3.60 -4.82 -12.81
N GLY A 52 2.65 -3.88 -12.80
CA GLY A 52 2.74 -2.60 -13.52
C GLY A 52 3.60 -1.54 -12.82
N ILE A 53 3.99 -1.77 -11.57
CA ILE A 53 4.83 -0.89 -10.76
C ILE A 53 6.29 -1.32 -10.93
N SER A 54 7.20 -0.37 -11.15
CA SER A 54 8.60 -0.66 -11.48
C SER A 54 9.30 -1.53 -10.43
N GLN A 55 8.89 -1.45 -9.17
CA GLN A 55 9.43 -2.27 -8.08
C GLN A 55 9.08 -3.76 -8.19
N PHE A 56 8.04 -4.14 -8.95
CA PHE A 56 7.62 -5.53 -9.12
C PHE A 56 7.68 -6.00 -10.57
N GLU A 57 8.27 -5.23 -11.49
CA GLU A 57 8.30 -5.57 -12.92
C GLU A 57 8.96 -6.92 -13.23
N ASP A 58 9.93 -7.32 -12.39
CA ASP A 58 10.70 -8.55 -12.52
C ASP A 58 10.15 -9.70 -11.65
N PHE A 59 9.05 -9.50 -10.92
CA PHE A 59 8.48 -10.53 -10.05
C PHE A 59 7.86 -11.67 -10.87
N SER A 60 8.25 -12.90 -10.55
CA SER A 60 7.56 -14.10 -11.03
C SER A 60 6.35 -14.43 -10.16
N GLU A 61 5.45 -15.30 -10.65
CA GLU A 61 4.34 -15.85 -9.85
C GLU A 61 4.81 -16.40 -8.49
N LYS A 62 5.98 -17.05 -8.47
CA LYS A 62 6.58 -17.57 -7.23
C LYS A 62 7.05 -16.46 -6.28
N ASP A 63 7.55 -15.35 -6.81
CA ASP A 63 7.97 -14.21 -5.99
C ASP A 63 6.76 -13.52 -5.35
N PHE A 64 5.63 -13.45 -6.06
CA PHE A 64 4.36 -13.01 -5.49
C PHE A 64 3.82 -13.97 -4.42
N GLU A 65 3.90 -15.30 -4.63
CA GLU A 65 3.54 -16.27 -3.59
C GLU A 65 4.38 -16.08 -2.31
N GLU A 66 5.70 -15.90 -2.45
CA GLU A 66 6.59 -15.65 -1.32
C GLU A 66 6.31 -14.31 -0.63
N LEU A 67 6.02 -13.27 -1.40
CA LEU A 67 5.63 -11.95 -0.89
C LEU A 67 4.35 -12.04 -0.06
N THR A 68 3.34 -12.72 -0.57
CA THR A 68 2.07 -12.94 0.12
C THR A 68 2.27 -13.74 1.42
N GLU A 69 3.08 -14.80 1.40
CA GLU A 69 3.41 -15.57 2.62
C GLU A 69 4.12 -14.71 3.67
N LYS A 70 5.04 -13.83 3.26
CA LYS A 70 5.70 -12.86 4.17
C LYS A 70 4.67 -11.92 4.80
N VAL A 71 3.74 -11.37 4.03
CA VAL A 71 2.71 -10.45 4.54
C VAL A 71 1.79 -11.16 5.54
N TYR A 72 1.31 -12.36 5.23
CA TYR A 72 0.49 -13.14 6.17
C TYR A 72 1.25 -13.47 7.46
N THR A 73 2.52 -13.85 7.36
CA THR A 73 3.34 -14.14 8.54
C THR A 73 3.46 -12.92 9.44
N LEU A 74 3.68 -11.73 8.87
CA LEU A 74 3.74 -10.47 9.63
C LEU A 74 2.41 -10.17 10.34
N LEU A 75 1.29 -10.37 9.66
CA LEU A 75 -0.06 -10.17 10.23
C LEU A 75 -0.43 -11.19 11.31
N GLU A 76 0.18 -12.38 11.32
CA GLU A 76 0.01 -13.37 12.38
C GLU A 76 0.87 -13.07 13.62
N GLU A 77 2.03 -12.43 13.41
CA GLU A 77 3.01 -12.17 14.46
C GLU A 77 2.80 -10.83 15.19
N GLU A 78 2.20 -9.85 14.52
CA GLU A 78 2.09 -8.46 14.99
C GLU A 78 0.67 -7.89 14.87
N GLU A 79 0.37 -6.85 15.63
CA GLU A 79 -0.92 -6.17 15.53
C GLU A 79 -0.99 -5.38 14.21
N PRO A 80 -2.14 -5.32 13.52
CA PRO A 80 -2.25 -4.66 12.21
C PRO A 80 -1.76 -3.20 12.21
N GLU A 81 -2.01 -2.45 13.29
CA GLU A 81 -1.55 -1.07 13.47
C GLU A 81 -0.01 -0.98 13.51
N ASP A 82 0.66 -1.94 14.16
CA ASP A 82 2.13 -1.97 14.24
C ASP A 82 2.75 -2.34 12.88
N VAL A 83 2.08 -3.20 12.09
CA VAL A 83 2.53 -3.64 10.77
C VAL A 83 2.48 -2.49 9.76
N ILE A 84 1.40 -1.72 9.73
CA ILE A 84 1.26 -0.57 8.82
C ILE A 84 2.24 0.55 9.18
N GLU A 85 2.45 0.84 10.47
CA GLU A 85 3.46 1.80 10.93
C GLU A 85 4.87 1.40 10.49
N GLN A 86 5.19 0.11 10.59
CA GLN A 86 6.49 -0.43 10.16
C GLN A 86 6.67 -0.39 8.65
N ALA A 87 5.61 -0.67 7.88
CA ALA A 87 5.64 -0.56 6.43
C ALA A 87 5.95 0.87 6.00
N ILE A 88 5.22 1.86 6.53
CA ILE A 88 5.45 3.29 6.23
C ILE A 88 6.88 3.70 6.61
N ALA A 89 7.37 3.29 7.79
CA ALA A 89 8.71 3.61 8.24
C ALA A 89 9.83 2.95 7.38
N SER A 90 9.49 1.91 6.61
CA SER A 90 10.43 1.16 5.77
C SER A 90 10.56 1.71 4.35
N LEU A 91 9.91 2.85 4.04
CA LEU A 91 9.94 3.53 2.73
C LEU A 91 10.74 4.85 2.82
N PRO A 92 12.08 4.79 2.81
CA PRO A 92 12.93 5.95 3.11
C PRO A 92 12.97 7.00 1.99
N ASP A 93 12.74 6.60 0.75
CA ASP A 93 12.85 7.45 -0.44
C ASP A 93 11.48 7.84 -1.01
N GLU A 94 11.47 8.87 -1.85
CA GLU A 94 10.24 9.39 -2.45
C GLU A 94 9.61 8.40 -3.42
N GLU A 95 10.42 7.65 -4.17
CA GLU A 95 9.95 6.70 -5.18
C GLU A 95 9.20 5.54 -4.54
N SER A 96 9.74 4.94 -3.46
CA SER A 96 9.09 3.84 -2.75
C SER A 96 7.82 4.27 -2.01
N ARG A 97 7.78 5.51 -1.48
CA ARG A 97 6.55 6.08 -0.90
C ARG A 97 5.47 6.33 -1.95
N GLU A 98 5.85 6.88 -3.10
CA GLU A 98 4.92 7.06 -4.20
C GLU A 98 4.42 5.74 -4.76
N ALA A 99 5.28 4.73 -4.90
CA ALA A 99 4.88 3.39 -5.30
C ALA A 99 3.84 2.79 -4.34
N ALA A 100 4.03 2.92 -3.03
CA ALA A 100 3.04 2.49 -2.04
C ALA A 100 1.71 3.24 -2.17
N TYR A 101 1.75 4.55 -2.41
CA TYR A 101 0.56 5.37 -2.61
C TYR A 101 -0.19 5.01 -3.90
N ILE A 102 0.55 4.77 -4.99
CA ILE A 102 0.00 4.29 -6.27
C ILE A 102 -0.70 2.94 -6.07
N THR A 103 -0.05 1.99 -5.39
CA THR A 103 -0.66 0.70 -5.06
C THR A 103 -1.98 0.89 -4.31
N ALA A 104 -1.99 1.71 -3.25
CA ALA A 104 -3.20 1.95 -2.47
C ALA A 104 -4.34 2.53 -3.32
N LEU A 105 -4.04 3.53 -4.15
CA LEU A 105 -5.00 4.15 -5.08
C LEU A 105 -5.59 3.14 -6.08
N LEU A 106 -4.74 2.31 -6.67
CA LEU A 106 -5.15 1.29 -7.63
C LEU A 106 -6.07 0.25 -6.99
N VAL A 107 -5.76 -0.14 -5.76
CA VAL A 107 -6.54 -1.12 -5.00
C VAL A 107 -7.91 -0.58 -4.62
N VAL A 108 -7.94 0.62 -4.04
CA VAL A 108 -9.17 1.30 -3.63
C VAL A 108 -10.04 1.62 -4.86
N GLY A 109 -9.44 2.01 -5.99
CA GLY A 109 -10.17 2.35 -7.21
C GLY A 109 -10.61 1.16 -8.07
N ILE A 110 -10.39 -0.09 -7.63
CA ILE A 110 -10.55 -1.28 -8.48
C ILE A 110 -12.00 -1.52 -8.93
N ASP A 111 -12.97 -1.21 -8.08
CA ASP A 111 -14.39 -1.40 -8.33
C ASP A 111 -15.01 -0.23 -9.13
N GLY A 112 -14.24 0.84 -9.33
CA GLY A 112 -14.64 2.07 -10.01
C GLY A 112 -15.43 3.06 -9.15
N GLU A 113 -15.62 2.80 -7.85
CA GLU A 113 -16.29 3.68 -6.91
C GLU A 113 -15.44 3.87 -5.64
N VAL A 114 -15.04 5.09 -5.32
CA VAL A 114 -14.26 5.36 -4.08
C VAL A 114 -15.16 6.07 -3.05
N PRO A 115 -15.81 5.36 -2.12
CA PRO A 115 -16.63 5.95 -1.06
C PRO A 115 -15.84 6.91 -0.15
N ASP A 116 -16.56 7.78 0.58
CA ASP A 116 -15.96 8.80 1.45
C ASP A 116 -14.99 8.20 2.49
N SER A 117 -15.27 7.01 3.02
CA SER A 117 -14.40 6.31 3.98
C SER A 117 -13.04 5.93 3.40
N GLU A 118 -13.01 5.53 2.13
CA GLU A 118 -11.77 5.19 1.42
C GLU A 118 -11.02 6.45 0.99
N GLN A 119 -11.73 7.52 0.64
CA GLN A 119 -11.10 8.82 0.40
C GLN A 119 -10.41 9.35 1.67
N ASP A 120 -11.04 9.21 2.83
CA ASP A 120 -10.45 9.56 4.13
C ASP A 120 -9.19 8.72 4.38
N TYR A 121 -9.26 7.40 4.18
CA TYR A 121 -8.10 6.50 4.30
C TYR A 121 -6.95 6.91 3.37
N ILE A 122 -7.22 7.16 2.09
CA ILE A 122 -6.20 7.59 1.11
C ILE A 122 -5.58 8.93 1.52
N SER A 123 -6.37 9.87 2.04
CA SER A 123 -5.86 11.15 2.54
C SER A 123 -4.94 10.97 3.75
N GLU A 124 -5.31 10.10 4.69
CA GLU A 124 -4.47 9.80 5.86
C GLU A 124 -3.16 9.11 5.46
N LEU A 125 -3.24 8.16 4.52
CA LEU A 125 -2.08 7.47 3.97
C LEU A 125 -1.14 8.43 3.23
N GLN A 126 -1.68 9.38 2.46
CA GLN A 126 -0.90 10.42 1.79
C GLN A 126 -0.05 11.22 2.78
N ASP A 127 -0.65 11.66 3.88
CA ASP A 127 0.02 12.41 4.93
C ASP A 127 1.08 11.55 5.64
N ALA A 128 0.77 10.29 5.93
CA ALA A 128 1.69 9.36 6.57
C ALA A 128 2.92 9.03 5.70
N LEU A 129 2.73 8.93 4.38
CA LEU A 129 3.80 8.79 3.39
C LEU A 129 4.50 10.12 3.08
N ASN A 130 4.13 11.21 3.74
CA ASN A 130 4.73 12.53 3.56
C ASN A 130 4.73 12.97 2.08
N ILE A 131 3.64 12.66 1.37
CA ILE A 131 3.42 13.05 -0.02
C ILE A 131 2.66 14.37 -0.01
N THR A 132 3.17 15.37 -0.74
CA THR A 132 2.49 16.67 -0.81
C THR A 132 1.19 16.57 -1.60
N ASN A 133 0.16 17.35 -1.23
CA ASN A 133 -1.12 17.39 -1.97
C ASN A 133 -0.93 17.61 -3.48
N ARG A 134 0.03 18.47 -3.85
CA ARG A 134 0.35 18.70 -5.27
C ARG A 134 0.86 17.43 -5.96
N ARG A 135 1.74 16.67 -5.30
CA ARG A 135 2.29 15.45 -5.86
C ARG A 135 1.25 14.33 -5.90
N ALA A 136 0.45 14.19 -4.84
CA ALA A 136 -0.67 13.26 -4.80
C ALA A 136 -1.66 13.50 -5.94
N GLN A 137 -2.04 14.75 -6.18
CA GLN A 137 -2.91 15.09 -7.31
C GLN A 137 -2.28 14.73 -8.66
N GLN A 138 -0.99 14.99 -8.86
CA GLN A 138 -0.29 14.59 -10.09
C GLN A 138 -0.28 13.08 -10.31
N ILE A 139 -0.16 12.30 -9.23
CA ILE A 139 -0.22 10.84 -9.30
C ILE A 139 -1.63 10.38 -9.67
N ILE A 140 -2.66 10.92 -9.01
CA ILE A 140 -4.06 10.62 -9.31
C ILE A 140 -4.40 10.96 -10.76
N ASP A 141 -4.03 12.16 -11.23
CA ASP A 141 -4.25 12.59 -12.60
C ASP A 141 -3.51 11.70 -13.60
N HIS A 142 -2.34 11.16 -13.25
CA HIS A 142 -1.60 10.25 -14.14
C HIS A 142 -2.26 8.87 -14.26
N ILE A 143 -2.87 8.37 -13.17
CA ILE A 143 -3.47 7.04 -13.13
C ILE A 143 -4.90 7.04 -13.66
N PHE A 144 -5.68 8.05 -13.25
CA PHE A 144 -7.13 8.12 -13.47
C PHE A 144 -7.57 9.32 -14.29
N GLY A 145 -6.65 10.24 -14.61
CA GLY A 145 -6.98 11.34 -15.51
C GLY A 145 -7.32 10.78 -16.89
N GLU A 146 -8.34 11.37 -17.51
CA GLU A 146 -8.62 11.11 -18.91
C GLU A 146 -7.39 11.60 -19.69
N ASP A 147 -6.79 10.74 -20.52
CA ASP A 147 -6.00 11.23 -21.64
C ASP A 147 -6.95 12.12 -22.45
N ASP A 148 -6.85 13.44 -22.27
CA ASP A 148 -7.36 14.41 -23.22
C ASP A 148 -6.60 14.19 -24.54
N GLU A 149 -6.91 13.09 -25.25
CA GLU A 149 -6.68 12.97 -26.67
C GLU A 149 -7.53 14.08 -27.28
N GLU A 150 -6.92 15.25 -27.45
CA GLU A 150 -7.47 16.37 -28.18
C GLU A 150 -8.07 15.82 -29.48
N GLU A 151 -9.40 15.86 -29.54
CA GLU A 151 -10.21 15.60 -30.71
C GLU A 151 -9.70 16.55 -31.81
N TYR A 152 -8.81 16.06 -32.67
CA TYR A 152 -8.44 16.77 -33.89
C TYR A 152 -9.67 16.76 -34.79
N GLU A 153 -10.56 17.75 -34.60
CA GLU A 153 -11.51 18.19 -35.61
C GLU A 153 -10.70 18.70 -36.81
N GLU A 154 -10.35 17.81 -37.76
CA GLU A 154 -9.98 18.22 -39.10
C GLU A 154 -11.24 18.69 -39.84
N GLU A 155 -11.37 20.01 -40.01
CA GLU A 155 -12.35 20.70 -40.88
C GLU A 155 -12.41 20.16 -42.32
#